data_AF-A0A1Y6KUS0-F1
#
_entry.id   AF-A0A1Y6KUS0-F1
#
_cell.length_a   1.000
_cell.length_b   1.000
_cell.length_c   1.000
_cell.angle_alpha   90.00
_cell.angle_beta   90.00
_cell.angle_gamma   90.00
#
_symmetry.space_group_name_H-M   'P 1'
#
loop_
_entity.id
_entity.type
_entity.pdbx_description
1 polymer ?
#
loop_
_entity_poly.entity_id
_entity_poly.type
_entity_poly.pdbx_seq_one_letter_code
_entity_poly.pdbx_strand_id
1 'polypeptide(L)'
;MVLADKFFSYWCDVVEERNDDIERAWCDNKAYSHLIIHSQNSIVKGVAEKLGFNCYNGDYYYIDSVFYDNDDYIKDFPEQCFLKRQDSHKSVNGLAIDIFQLGHR
;
A
#
# COMPACT_ATOMS: atom_id res chain seq x y z
N MET A 1 14.03 6.03 -1.26
CA MET A 1 13.07 6.70 -0.37
C MET A 1 12.20 7.62 -1.22
N VAL A 2 10.89 7.38 -1.26
CA VAL A 2 9.95 8.31 -1.90
C VAL A 2 9.78 9.50 -0.98
N LEU A 3 9.91 10.71 -1.53
CA LEU A 3 9.62 11.94 -0.80
C LEU A 3 8.10 12.15 -0.75
N ALA A 4 7.58 12.63 0.38
CA ALA A 4 6.15 12.91 0.56
C ALA A 4 5.57 13.79 -0.56
N ASP A 5 6.35 14.75 -1.06
CA ASP A 5 5.96 15.62 -2.17
C ASP A 5 5.67 14.85 -3.46
N LYS A 6 6.45 13.81 -3.75
CA LYS A 6 6.29 12.99 -4.95
C LYS A 6 5.04 12.10 -4.82
N PHE A 7 4.80 11.56 -3.63
CA PHE A 7 3.56 10.85 -3.34
C PHE A 7 2.35 11.76 -3.54
N PHE A 8 2.39 12.97 -2.96
CA PHE A 8 1.29 13.92 -3.05
C PHE A 8 1.03 14.37 -4.49
N SER A 9 2.07 14.64 -5.28
CA SER A 9 1.93 15.00 -6.69
C SER A 9 1.21 13.89 -7.46
N TYR A 10 1.63 12.63 -7.33
CA TYR A 10 0.97 11.54 -8.03
C TYR A 10 -0.43 11.24 -7.50
N TRP A 11 -0.67 11.48 -6.21
CA TRP A 11 -2.02 11.42 -5.66
C TRP A 11 -2.94 12.41 -6.36
N CYS A 12 -2.53 13.67 -6.48
CA CYS A 12 -3.28 14.70 -7.20
C CYS A 12 -3.53 14.28 -8.65
N ASP A 13 -2.50 13.81 -9.36
CA ASP A 13 -2.64 13.37 -10.75
C ASP A 13 -3.68 12.26 -10.90
N VAL A 14 -3.63 11.23 -10.05
CA VAL A 14 -4.56 10.08 -10.12
C VAL A 14 -5.99 10.50 -9.75
N VAL A 15 -6.14 11.40 -8.79
CA VAL A 15 -7.44 11.97 -8.41
C VAL A 15 -8.03 12.80 -9.55
N GLU A 16 -7.22 13.63 -10.21
CA GLU A 16 -7.65 14.45 -11.35
C GLU A 16 -8.03 13.58 -12.56
N GLU A 17 -7.21 12.57 -12.88
CA GLU A 17 -7.50 11.57 -13.93
C GLU A 17 -8.81 10.80 -13.68
N ARG A 18 -9.21 10.67 -12.40
CA ARG A 18 -10.40 9.92 -11.97
C ARG A 18 -11.46 10.79 -11.32
N ASN A 19 -11.49 12.08 -11.66
CA ASN A 19 -12.41 13.04 -11.06
C ASN A 19 -13.88 12.59 -11.16
N ASP A 20 -14.29 12.08 -12.33
CA ASP A 20 -15.65 11.58 -12.56
C ASP A 20 -16.06 10.45 -11.61
N ASP A 21 -15.14 9.52 -11.32
CA ASP A 21 -15.42 8.39 -10.42
C ASP A 21 -15.56 8.88 -8.97
N ILE A 22 -14.72 9.85 -8.60
CA ILE A 22 -14.74 10.49 -7.28
C ILE A 22 -16.03 11.30 -7.09
N GLU A 23 -16.43 12.09 -8.08
CA GLU A 23 -17.67 12.88 -8.07
C GLU A 23 -18.93 12.01 -7.97
N ARG A 24 -18.88 10.76 -8.46
CA ARG A 24 -19.98 9.80 -8.29
C ARG A 24 -19.99 9.15 -6.91
N ALA A 25 -18.81 8.96 -6.30
CA ALA A 25 -18.66 8.20 -5.07
C ALA A 25 -18.64 9.05 -3.80
N TRP A 26 -18.26 10.34 -3.84
CA TRP A 26 -17.96 11.15 -2.65
C TRP A 26 -19.12 11.30 -1.66
N CYS A 27 -20.37 11.25 -2.13
CA CYS A 27 -21.56 11.31 -1.28
C CYS A 27 -21.83 10.01 -0.50
N ASP A 28 -21.26 8.88 -0.93
CA ASP A 28 -21.41 7.58 -0.29
C ASP A 28 -20.07 7.15 0.31
N ASN A 29 -19.97 7.27 1.64
CA ASN A 29 -18.75 6.92 2.38
C ASN A 29 -18.22 5.51 2.07
N LYS A 30 -19.10 4.53 1.83
CA LYS A 30 -18.69 3.16 1.52
C LYS A 30 -18.15 3.07 0.09
N ALA A 31 -18.85 3.65 -0.87
CA ALA A 31 -18.40 3.69 -2.26
C ALA A 31 -17.09 4.47 -2.40
N TYR A 32 -16.97 5.59 -1.70
CA TYR A 32 -15.77 6.41 -1.67
C TYR A 32 -14.59 5.65 -1.07
N SER A 33 -14.72 5.09 0.14
CA SER A 33 -13.64 4.33 0.77
C SER A 33 -13.23 3.13 -0.10
N HIS A 34 -14.21 2.45 -0.71
CA HIS A 34 -13.94 1.37 -1.64
C HIS A 34 -13.16 1.85 -2.88
N LEU A 35 -13.50 3.00 -3.44
CA LEU A 35 -12.76 3.61 -4.55
C LEU A 35 -11.33 4.00 -4.16
N ILE A 36 -11.12 4.51 -2.94
CA ILE A 36 -9.80 4.98 -2.50
C ILE A 36 -8.84 3.81 -2.21
N ILE A 37 -9.26 2.77 -1.49
CA ILE A 37 -8.37 1.69 -1.00
C ILE A 37 -8.78 0.27 -1.37
N HIS A 38 -10.06 -0.09 -1.37
CA HIS A 38 -10.48 -1.51 -1.46
C HIS A 38 -10.68 -2.04 -2.88
N SER A 39 -10.83 -1.15 -3.87
CA SER A 39 -11.04 -1.53 -5.26
C SER A 39 -9.79 -2.16 -5.88
N GLN A 40 -9.96 -3.13 -6.77
CA GLN A 40 -8.85 -3.66 -7.60
C GLN A 40 -8.22 -2.60 -8.50
N ASN A 41 -8.96 -1.52 -8.75
CA ASN A 41 -8.50 -0.30 -9.40
C ASN A 41 -8.72 0.88 -8.45
N SER A 42 -8.10 0.84 -7.27
CA SER A 42 -8.21 1.90 -6.27
C SER A 42 -7.30 3.09 -6.63
N ILE A 43 -7.62 4.27 -6.08
CA ILE A 43 -6.74 5.45 -6.20
C ILE A 43 -5.35 5.14 -5.66
N VAL A 44 -5.27 4.49 -4.50
CA VAL A 44 -4.00 4.14 -3.85
C VAL A 44 -3.13 3.22 -4.71
N LYS A 45 -3.72 2.28 -5.44
CA LYS A 45 -2.98 1.44 -6.40
C LYS A 45 -2.49 2.22 -7.62
N GLY A 46 -3.29 3.13 -8.15
CA GLY A 46 -2.84 4.02 -9.23
C GLY A 46 -1.63 4.86 -8.81
N VAL A 47 -1.60 5.33 -7.56
CA VAL A 47 -0.46 6.06 -6.99
C VAL A 47 0.77 5.15 -6.87
N ALA A 48 0.59 3.91 -6.40
CA ALA A 48 1.68 2.94 -6.30
C ALA A 48 2.30 2.63 -7.67
N GLU A 49 1.47 2.42 -8.69
CA GLU A 49 1.91 2.18 -10.07
C GLU A 49 2.74 3.35 -10.61
N LYS A 50 2.29 4.60 -10.40
CA LYS A 50 3.05 5.79 -10.80
C LYS A 50 4.37 5.94 -10.05
N LEU A 51 4.42 5.48 -8.80
CA LEU A 51 5.65 5.45 -7.99
C LEU A 51 6.58 4.28 -8.32
N GLY A 52 6.10 3.28 -9.08
CA GLY A 52 6.85 2.06 -9.39
C GLY A 52 6.86 1.02 -8.26
N PHE A 53 5.88 1.06 -7.35
CA PHE A 53 5.71 0.07 -6.28
C PHE A 53 4.54 -0.86 -6.58
N ASN A 54 4.58 -2.02 -5.95
CA ASN A 54 3.39 -2.84 -5.79
C ASN A 54 2.54 -2.30 -4.63
N CYS A 55 1.24 -2.53 -4.72
CA CYS A 55 0.30 -2.16 -3.66
C CYS A 55 -0.51 -3.37 -3.23
N TYR A 56 -0.53 -3.63 -1.92
CA TYR A 56 -1.58 -4.42 -1.31
C TYR A 56 -2.76 -3.50 -1.01
N ASN A 57 -3.75 -3.50 -1.89
CA ASN A 57 -5.03 -2.85 -1.64
C ASN A 57 -5.75 -3.64 -0.56
N GLY A 58 -5.81 -3.06 0.64
CA GLY A 58 -6.34 -3.75 1.80
C GLY A 58 -7.81 -4.12 1.65
N ASP A 59 -8.17 -5.32 2.07
CA ASP A 59 -9.36 -5.58 2.90
C ASP A 59 -9.08 -6.71 3.91
N TYR A 60 -7.80 -6.95 4.20
CA TYR A 60 -7.36 -8.03 5.08
C TYR A 60 -6.98 -7.46 6.45
N TYR A 61 -7.77 -7.82 7.47
CA TYR A 61 -7.67 -7.35 8.86
C TYR A 61 -7.74 -5.83 9.09
N TYR A 62 -8.44 -5.06 8.24
CA TYR A 62 -8.52 -3.59 8.39
C TYR A 62 -7.15 -2.90 8.34
N ILE A 63 -6.15 -3.54 7.72
CA ILE A 63 -4.83 -2.93 7.54
C ILE A 63 -4.94 -1.90 6.40
N ASP A 64 -4.37 -0.72 6.63
CA ASP A 64 -4.18 0.30 5.60
C ASP A 64 -3.43 -0.28 4.38
N SER A 65 -3.62 0.30 3.21
CA SER A 65 -2.93 -0.17 2.00
C SER A 65 -1.41 -0.04 2.15
N VAL A 66 -0.67 -1.08 1.74
CA VAL A 66 0.79 -1.16 1.91
C VAL A 66 1.49 -1.13 0.57
N PHE A 67 2.48 -0.24 0.43
CA PHE A 67 3.37 -0.20 -0.73
C PHE A 67 4.63 -1.01 -0.48
N TYR A 68 5.04 -1.80 -1.45
CA TYR A 68 6.22 -2.66 -1.34
C TYR A 68 6.95 -2.80 -2.68
N ASP A 69 8.26 -3.04 -2.62
CA ASP A 69 9.06 -3.40 -3.80
C ASP A 69 9.04 -4.93 -3.99
N ASN A 70 9.33 -5.41 -5.20
CA ASN A 70 9.50 -6.83 -5.48
C ASN A 70 10.63 -7.44 -4.63
N ASP A 71 11.64 -6.66 -4.28
CA ASP A 71 12.74 -7.10 -3.41
C ASP A 71 12.28 -7.35 -1.96
N ASP A 72 11.16 -6.76 -1.54
CA ASP A 72 10.57 -6.96 -0.21
C ASP A 72 9.59 -8.15 -0.19
N TYR A 73 9.29 -8.74 -1.36
CA TYR A 73 8.37 -9.86 -1.52
C TYR A 73 9.05 -11.20 -1.22
N ILE A 74 8.59 -11.91 -0.19
CA ILE A 74 9.12 -13.23 0.14
C ILE A 74 8.25 -14.33 -0.47
N LYS A 75 8.77 -15.01 -1.50
CA LYS A 75 8.06 -16.05 -2.24
C LYS A 75 7.80 -17.33 -1.43
N ASP A 76 8.60 -17.60 -0.39
CA ASP A 76 8.57 -18.85 0.39
C ASP A 76 7.56 -18.84 1.55
N PHE A 77 6.87 -17.72 1.77
CA PHE A 77 5.77 -17.62 2.72
C PHE A 77 4.44 -17.51 1.96
N PRO A 78 3.33 -18.05 2.49
CA PRO A 78 2.01 -17.86 1.88
C PRO A 78 1.77 -16.37 1.63
N GLU A 79 0.96 -16.04 0.62
CA GLU A 79 0.53 -14.67 0.32
C GLU A 79 0.29 -13.94 1.65
N GLN A 80 0.91 -12.75 1.85
CA GLN A 80 0.81 -11.86 3.03
C GLN A 80 1.98 -11.83 4.05
N CYS A 81 3.21 -12.22 3.69
CA CYS A 81 4.39 -11.98 4.54
C CYS A 81 5.40 -11.03 3.89
N PHE A 82 5.84 -9.99 4.63
CA PHE A 82 6.79 -8.97 4.13
C PHE A 82 7.88 -8.69 5.16
N LEU A 83 9.09 -8.36 4.67
CA LEU A 83 10.21 -7.92 5.50
C LEU A 83 10.14 -6.42 5.74
N LYS A 84 10.30 -6.00 6.99
CA LYS A 84 10.59 -4.61 7.31
C LYS A 84 12.10 -4.46 7.45
N ARG A 85 12.75 -3.66 6.60
CA ARG A 85 14.14 -3.24 6.87
C ARG A 85 14.14 -2.39 8.14
N GLN A 86 14.83 -2.84 9.18
CA GLN A 86 15.25 -1.94 10.26
C GLN A 86 16.36 -1.06 9.72
N ASP A 87 16.13 0.27 9.69
CA ASP A 87 17.21 1.22 9.49
C ASP A 87 18.22 1.06 10.62
N SER A 88 19.44 0.73 10.23
CA SER A 88 20.55 0.32 11.09
C SER A 88 21.12 1.50 11.88
N HIS A 89 20.40 1.93 12.91
CA HIS A 89 21.00 2.64 14.04
C HIS A 89 20.80 1.85 15.33
N LYS A 90 21.83 1.05 15.62
CA LYS A 90 22.11 0.30 16.86
C LYS A 90 21.36 -1.02 17.04
N SER A 91 21.94 -2.10 16.51
CA SER A 91 22.08 -3.31 17.31
C SER A 91 23.31 -4.08 16.87
N VAL A 92 24.18 -4.32 17.85
CA VAL A 92 25.36 -5.17 17.77
C VAL A 92 24.85 -6.61 17.90
N ASN A 93 25.17 -7.46 16.92
CA ASN A 93 24.92 -8.90 16.90
C ASN A 93 23.44 -9.33 16.88
N GLY A 94 22.96 -9.65 15.68
CA GLY A 94 21.71 -10.41 15.45
C GLY A 94 20.72 -9.64 14.61
N LEU A 95 20.51 -10.09 13.37
CA LEU A 95 19.37 -9.69 12.54
C LEU A 95 18.08 -10.10 13.26
N ALA A 96 17.45 -9.16 13.96
CA ALA A 96 16.08 -9.31 14.39
C ALA A 96 15.19 -9.09 13.17
N ILE A 97 14.72 -10.19 12.59
CA ILE A 97 13.75 -10.18 11.50
C ILE A 97 12.38 -10.36 12.16
N ASP A 98 11.58 -9.29 12.20
CA ASP A 98 10.18 -9.40 12.58
C ASP A 98 9.39 -9.95 11.38
N ILE A 99 8.99 -11.22 11.47
CA ILE A 99 8.12 -11.87 10.49
C ILE A 99 6.68 -11.68 10.95
N PHE A 100 5.91 -10.88 10.23
CA PHE A 100 4.46 -10.78 10.45
C PHE A 100 3.77 -11.96 9.76
N GLN A 101 3.26 -12.91 10.55
CA GLN A 101 2.33 -13.93 10.07
C GLN A 101 0.90 -13.42 10.18
N LEU A 102 0.26 -13.28 9.03
CA LEU A 102 -1.15 -12.95 8.90
C LEU A 102 -1.96 -14.27 8.90
N GLY A 103 -2.43 -14.67 10.09
CA GLY A 103 -3.10 -15.97 10.31
C GLY A 103 -4.54 -15.97 9.81
N HIS A 104 -5.01 -17.09 9.24
CA HIS A 104 -6.40 -17.29 8.80
C HIS A 104 -7.38 -17.54 9.95
N ARG A 105 -8.53 -16.84 9.96
CA ARG A 105 -9.79 -17.34 10.54
C ARG A 105 -10.98 -16.92 9.70
#